data_AF-A0A4P7WTZ9-F1
#
_entry.id   AF-A0A4P7WTZ9-F1
#
_cell.length_a   1.000
_cell.length_b   1.000
_cell.length_c   1.000
_cell.angle_alpha   90.00
_cell.angle_beta   90.00
_cell.angle_gamma   90.00
#
_symmetry.space_group_name_H-M   'P 1'
#
loop_
_entity.id
_entity.type
_entity.pdbx_description
1 polymer ?
#
loop_
_entity_poly.entity_id
_entity_poly.type
_entity_poly.pdbx_seq_one_letter_code
_entity_poly.pdbx_strand_id
1 'polypeptide(L)'
;MKIKLLLAGIAVTVMSCAGTIEEETAKRLCNCATNIAELSKKMEESSASTDIDAYTKAMEGFEKCVDPDGEFTKKVEAMTPEENKAYGDKMKALVTASCPNATKAMGLW
;
A
#
# COMPACT_ATOMS: atom_id res chain seq x y z
N MET A 1 39.15 30.57 -25.27
CA MET A 1 37.67 30.51 -25.21
C MET A 1 37.29 29.07 -24.84
N LYS A 2 36.87 28.81 -23.59
CA LYS A 2 35.47 28.66 -23.10
C LYS A 2 34.72 27.40 -23.62
N ILE A 3 34.75 26.34 -22.80
CA ILE A 3 33.69 25.40 -22.35
C ILE A 3 32.65 24.89 -23.38
N LYS A 4 32.47 23.55 -23.46
CA LYS A 4 31.24 22.76 -23.09
C LYS A 4 31.30 21.35 -23.74
N LEU A 5 31.57 20.28 -22.99
CA LEU A 5 30.60 19.43 -22.26
C LEU A 5 29.41 19.02 -23.14
N LEU A 6 29.36 17.77 -23.61
CA LEU A 6 28.11 17.01 -23.75
C LEU A 6 28.37 15.49 -23.64
N LEU A 7 28.06 14.99 -22.43
CA LEU A 7 27.29 13.76 -22.15
C LEU A 7 27.88 12.46 -22.73
N ALA A 8 28.76 11.78 -22.00
CA ALA A 8 28.39 10.84 -20.92
C ALA A 8 27.23 9.93 -21.35
N GLY A 9 27.61 8.70 -21.69
CA GLY A 9 26.75 7.67 -22.24
C GLY A 9 25.42 7.56 -21.51
N ILE A 10 24.39 7.37 -22.33
CA ILE A 10 23.06 6.91 -21.93
C ILE A 10 23.28 5.52 -21.32
N ALA A 11 23.58 5.49 -20.03
CA ALA A 11 23.56 4.30 -19.21
C ALA A 11 22.11 3.87 -19.14
N VAL A 12 21.73 3.00 -20.09
CA VAL A 12 20.90 1.82 -19.88
C VAL A 12 19.89 2.01 -18.74
N THR A 13 18.91 2.89 -18.94
CA THR A 13 17.68 2.84 -18.16
C THR A 13 16.88 1.67 -18.70
N VAL A 14 17.21 0.47 -18.22
CA VAL A 14 16.26 -0.63 -18.18
C VAL A 14 15.09 -0.13 -17.33
N MET A 15 14.13 0.53 -17.97
CA MET A 15 12.80 0.70 -17.39
C MET A 15 12.19 -0.69 -17.37
N SER A 16 12.53 -1.44 -16.31
CA SER A 16 11.77 -2.57 -15.84
C SER A 16 10.34 -2.07 -15.63
N CYS A 17 9.39 -2.56 -16.42
CA CYS A 17 7.96 -2.34 -16.25
C CYS A 17 7.39 -3.05 -15.00
N ALA A 18 8.14 -3.08 -13.90
CA ALA A 18 7.70 -3.55 -12.60
C ALA A 18 7.76 -2.35 -11.67
N GLY A 19 6.60 -1.92 -11.15
CA GLY A 19 6.55 -0.86 -10.14
C GLY A 19 7.38 -1.26 -8.93
N THR A 20 7.75 -0.30 -8.08
CA THR A 20 8.44 -0.67 -6.84
C THR A 20 7.51 -1.56 -5.99
N ILE A 21 8.07 -2.34 -5.06
CA ILE A 21 7.28 -3.16 -4.12
C ILE A 21 6.18 -2.29 -3.47
N GLU A 22 6.49 -1.04 -3.13
CA GLU A 22 5.50 -0.10 -2.57
C GLU A 22 4.36 0.24 -3.53
N GLU A 23 4.64 0.42 -4.82
CA GLU A 23 3.60 0.71 -5.82
C GLU A 23 2.73 -0.53 -6.10
N GLU A 24 3.34 -1.72 -6.13
CA GLU A 24 2.58 -2.96 -6.26
C GLU A 24 1.71 -3.23 -5.05
N THR A 25 2.25 -3.07 -3.83
CA THR A 25 1.48 -3.17 -2.59
C THR A 25 0.37 -2.13 -2.55
N ALA A 26 0.62 -0.88 -2.95
CA ALA A 26 -0.41 0.16 -3.02
C ALA A 26 -1.55 -0.22 -3.99
N LYS A 27 -1.25 -0.79 -5.15
CA LYS A 27 -2.27 -1.29 -6.09
C LYS A 27 -3.03 -2.49 -5.54
N ARG A 28 -2.33 -3.45 -4.91
CA ARG A 28 -2.95 -4.63 -4.29
C ARG A 28 -3.87 -4.23 -3.16
N LEU A 29 -3.45 -3.30 -2.29
CA LEU A 29 -4.28 -2.71 -1.23
C LEU A 29 -5.66 -2.32 -1.74
N CYS A 30 -5.73 -1.69 -2.90
CA CYS A 30 -7.00 -1.24 -3.44
C CYS A 30 -7.88 -2.32 -4.02
N ASN A 31 -7.27 -3.32 -4.64
CA ASN A 31 -7.98 -4.49 -5.15
C ASN A 31 -8.49 -5.39 -4.01
N CYS A 32 -7.76 -5.42 -2.89
CA CYS A 32 -8.07 -6.26 -1.73
C CYS A 32 -9.00 -5.57 -0.72
N ALA A 33 -9.03 -4.23 -0.67
CA ALA A 33 -9.74 -3.47 0.36
C ALA A 33 -11.27 -3.51 0.27
N THR A 34 -11.86 -3.97 -0.84
CA THR A 34 -13.32 -3.91 -1.05
C THR A 34 -14.10 -4.66 0.03
N ASN A 35 -13.65 -5.85 0.42
CA ASN A 35 -14.33 -6.67 1.43
C ASN A 35 -14.13 -6.12 2.86
N ILE A 36 -12.96 -5.54 3.15
CA ILE A 36 -12.70 -4.93 4.46
C ILE A 36 -13.55 -3.67 4.64
N ALA A 37 -13.62 -2.79 3.64
CA ALA A 37 -14.38 -1.55 3.76
C ALA A 37 -15.86 -1.80 4.08
N GLU A 38 -16.45 -2.84 3.47
CA GLU A 38 -17.85 -3.24 3.74
C GLU A 38 -18.01 -3.84 5.15
N LEU A 39 -17.06 -4.67 5.60
CA LEU A 39 -17.08 -5.26 6.94
C LEU A 39 -16.84 -4.23 8.05
N SER A 40 -15.88 -3.32 7.87
CA SER A 40 -15.63 -2.21 8.80
C SER A 40 -16.87 -1.33 8.95
N LYS A 41 -17.56 -1.03 7.85
CA LYS A 41 -18.83 -0.29 7.89
C LYS A 41 -19.92 -1.04 8.66
N LYS A 42 -20.05 -2.36 8.45
CA LYS A 42 -21.01 -3.19 9.20
C LYS A 42 -20.70 -3.26 10.70
N MET A 43 -19.42 -3.26 11.08
CA MET A 43 -19.02 -3.23 12.50
C MET A 43 -19.29 -1.86 13.14
N GLU A 44 -19.07 -0.76 12.42
CA GLU A 44 -19.35 0.59 12.91
C GLU A 44 -20.86 0.84 13.07
N GLU A 45 -21.67 0.33 12.14
CA GLU A 45 -23.13 0.45 12.16
C GLU A 45 -23.81 -0.51 13.16
N SER A 46 -23.11 -1.56 13.61
CA SER A 46 -23.66 -2.55 14.53
C SER A 46 -22.83 -2.66 15.81
N SER A 47 -23.28 -1.95 16.85
CA SER A 47 -22.76 -2.07 18.23
C SER A 47 -22.87 -3.47 18.84
N ALA A 48 -23.50 -4.41 18.11
CA ALA A 48 -23.76 -5.79 18.53
C ALA A 48 -23.25 -6.85 17.52
N SER A 49 -22.57 -6.49 16.43
CA SER A 49 -22.06 -7.49 15.47
C SER A 49 -20.76 -8.12 15.98
N THR A 50 -20.94 -9.09 16.88
CA THR A 50 -19.90 -9.94 17.46
C THR A 50 -19.43 -11.00 16.46
N ASP A 51 -19.10 -10.61 15.23
CA ASP A 51 -18.46 -11.53 14.28
C ASP A 51 -16.98 -11.16 14.11
N ILE A 52 -16.31 -11.07 15.26
CA ILE A 52 -14.87 -10.85 15.37
C ILE A 52 -14.12 -11.92 14.56
N ASP A 53 -14.66 -13.14 14.49
CA ASP A 53 -14.12 -14.22 13.69
C ASP A 53 -14.22 -13.94 12.19
N ALA A 54 -15.37 -13.46 11.69
CA ALA A 54 -15.51 -13.04 10.30
C ALA A 54 -14.61 -11.84 9.97
N TYR A 55 -14.50 -10.88 10.88
CA TYR A 55 -13.58 -9.74 10.71
C TYR A 55 -12.12 -10.19 10.68
N THR A 56 -11.72 -11.09 11.59
CA THR A 56 -10.35 -11.63 11.68
C THR A 56 -10.00 -12.41 10.41
N LYS A 57 -10.90 -13.28 9.93
CA LYS A 57 -10.72 -13.98 8.66
C LYS A 57 -10.62 -13.05 7.46
N ALA A 58 -11.38 -11.95 7.45
CA ALA A 58 -11.28 -10.94 6.40
C ALA A 58 -9.97 -10.17 6.47
N MET A 59 -9.47 -9.85 7.67
CA MET A 59 -8.16 -9.24 7.88
C MET A 59 -7.03 -10.16 7.44
N GLU A 60 -7.05 -11.44 7.80
CA GLU A 60 -6.08 -12.43 7.33
C GLU A 60 -6.12 -12.61 5.81
N GLY A 61 -7.33 -12.64 5.24
CA GLY A 61 -7.52 -12.73 3.79
C GLY A 61 -7.00 -11.49 3.06
N PHE A 62 -7.17 -10.32 3.66
CA PHE A 62 -6.64 -9.07 3.14
C PHE A 62 -5.12 -9.01 3.24
N GLU A 63 -4.52 -9.39 4.38
CA GLU A 63 -3.08 -9.43 4.54
C GLU A 63 -2.44 -10.35 3.49
N LYS A 64 -2.99 -11.55 3.30
CA LYS A 64 -2.55 -12.49 2.25
C LYS A 64 -2.77 -11.97 0.83
N CYS A 65 -3.77 -11.13 0.61
CA CYS A 65 -4.06 -10.53 -0.70
C CYS A 65 -3.10 -9.38 -1.01
N VAL A 66 -2.75 -8.58 -0.01
CA VAL A 66 -1.88 -7.42 -0.12
C VAL A 66 -0.41 -7.82 -0.16
N ASP A 67 -0.03 -8.79 0.68
CA ASP A 67 1.33 -9.27 0.85
C ASP A 67 1.40 -10.81 0.85
N PRO A 68 1.09 -11.46 -0.28
CA PRO A 68 1.07 -12.93 -0.40
C PRO A 68 2.40 -13.59 -0.05
N ASP A 69 3.52 -12.88 -0.25
CA ASP A 69 4.88 -13.39 -0.05
C ASP A 69 5.51 -12.91 1.28
N GLY A 70 4.80 -12.07 2.04
CA GLY A 70 5.27 -11.49 3.30
C GLY A 70 6.42 -10.48 3.13
N GLU A 71 6.71 -10.02 1.91
CA GLU A 71 7.86 -9.14 1.63
C GLU A 71 7.62 -7.72 2.15
N PHE A 72 6.38 -7.24 2.09
CA PHE A 72 6.02 -5.95 2.65
C PHE A 72 6.12 -5.96 4.17
N THR A 73 5.56 -6.99 4.83
CA THR A 73 5.62 -7.15 6.29
C THR A 73 7.06 -7.24 6.78
N LYS A 74 7.91 -8.07 6.15
CA LYS A 74 9.34 -8.16 6.49
C LYS A 74 10.05 -6.82 6.38
N LYS A 75 9.72 -6.02 5.35
CA LYS A 75 10.31 -4.69 5.15
C LYS A 75 9.88 -3.71 6.25
N VAL A 76 8.61 -3.74 6.68
CA VAL A 76 8.10 -2.90 7.77
C VAL A 76 8.70 -3.32 9.13
N GLU A 77 8.83 -4.61 9.39
CA GLU A 77 9.42 -5.14 10.64
C GLU A 77 10.91 -4.85 10.76
N ALA A 78 11.63 -4.74 9.64
CA ALA A 78 13.04 -4.37 9.62
C ALA A 78 13.30 -2.88 9.84
N MET A 79 12.27 -2.03 9.84
CA MET A 79 12.40 -0.59 10.00
C MET A 79 12.38 -0.17 11.47
N THR A 80 13.14 0.89 11.77
CA THR A 80 12.98 1.62 13.03
C THR A 80 11.61 2.31 13.11
N PRO A 81 11.14 2.71 14.29
CA PRO A 81 9.86 3.44 14.43
C PRO A 81 9.79 4.72 13.59
N GLU A 82 10.91 5.43 13.45
CA GLU A 82 11.02 6.68 12.69
C GLU A 82 10.93 6.43 11.17
N GLU A 83 11.62 5.38 10.69
CA GLU A 83 11.54 4.95 9.30
C GLU A 83 10.15 4.41 8.96
N ASN A 84 9.54 3.65 9.87
CA ASN A 84 8.19 3.11 9.70
C ASN A 84 7.17 4.25 9.58
N LYS A 85 7.30 5.31 10.36
CA LYS A 85 6.44 6.50 10.23
C LYS A 85 6.55 7.15 8.85
N ALA A 86 7.77 7.43 8.39
CA ALA A 86 7.99 8.02 7.07
C ALA A 86 7.52 7.10 5.93
N TYR A 87 7.70 5.79 6.10
CA TYR A 87 7.25 4.78 5.17
C TYR A 87 5.72 4.68 5.12
N GLY A 88 5.05 4.77 6.27
CA GLY A 88 3.59 4.85 6.38
C GLY A 88 3.02 6.06 5.64
N ASP A 89 3.63 7.24 5.79
CA ASP A 89 3.22 8.44 5.06
C ASP A 89 3.40 8.26 3.54
N LYS A 90 4.49 7.64 3.11
CA LYS A 90 4.74 7.30 1.70
C LYS A 90 3.68 6.34 1.16
N MET A 91 3.38 5.26 1.88
CA MET A 91 2.36 4.29 1.49
C MET A 91 0.97 4.92 1.42
N LYS A 92 0.61 5.79 2.40
CA LYS A 92 -0.65 6.54 2.37
C LYS A 92 -0.77 7.39 1.11
N ALA A 93 0.29 8.10 0.72
CA ALA A 93 0.31 8.88 -0.50
C ALA A 93 0.15 8.00 -1.75
N LEU A 94 0.85 6.86 -1.82
CA LEU A 94 0.78 5.93 -2.94
C LEU A 94 -0.61 5.28 -3.08
N VAL A 95 -1.23 4.89 -1.98
CA VAL A 95 -2.59 4.32 -1.97
C VAL A 95 -3.62 5.38 -2.37
N THR A 96 -3.46 6.63 -1.89
CA THR A 96 -4.31 7.75 -2.27
C THR A 96 -4.21 8.07 -3.76
N ALA A 97 -2.99 8.06 -4.31
CA ALA A 97 -2.75 8.28 -5.73
C ALA A 97 -3.26 7.11 -6.59
N SER A 98 -3.07 5.88 -6.14
CA SER A 98 -3.48 4.70 -6.89
C SER A 98 -5.01 4.53 -6.87
N CYS A 99 -5.67 4.90 -5.77
CA CYS A 99 -7.05 4.48 -5.48
C CYS A 99 -7.88 5.56 -4.78
N PRO A 100 -8.03 6.73 -5.42
CA PRO A 100 -8.72 7.88 -4.85
C PRO A 100 -10.17 7.58 -4.44
N ASN A 101 -10.83 6.64 -5.13
CA ASN A 101 -12.21 6.25 -4.80
C ASN A 101 -12.27 5.37 -3.54
N ALA A 102 -11.32 4.46 -3.35
CA ALA A 102 -11.25 3.59 -2.18
C ALA A 102 -10.81 4.39 -0.93
N THR A 103 -9.82 5.28 -1.07
CA THR A 103 -9.40 6.15 0.04
C THR A 103 -10.47 7.13 0.46
N LYS A 104 -11.24 7.68 -0.49
CA LYS A 104 -12.43 8.50 -0.19
C LYS A 104 -13.51 7.70 0.56
N ALA A 105 -13.73 6.44 0.18
CA ALA A 105 -14.70 5.57 0.87
C ALA A 105 -14.24 5.19 2.29
N MET A 106 -12.93 5.14 2.55
CA MET A 106 -12.33 4.82 3.85
C MET A 106 -12.04 6.05 4.74
N GLY A 107 -12.38 7.28 4.30
CA GLY A 107 -12.09 8.50 5.07
C GLY A 107 -10.60 8.81 5.23
N LEU A 108 -9.74 8.26 4.35
CA LEU A 108 -8.30 8.50 4.36
C LEU A 108 -7.89 9.79 3.61
N TRP A 109 -8.87 10.51 3.06
CA TRP A 109 -8.72 11.76 2.32
C TRP A 109 -9.76 12.79 2.76
#